data_AF-A0A1N6H8A3-F1
#
_entry.id   AF-A0A1N6H8A3-F1
#
_cell.length_a   1.000
_cell.length_b   1.000
_cell.length_c   1.000
_cell.angle_alpha   90.00
_cell.angle_beta   90.00
_cell.angle_gamma   90.00
#
_symmetry.space_group_name_H-M   'P 1'
#
loop_
_entity.id
_entity.type
_entity.pdbx_description
1 polymer ?
#
loop_
_entity_poly.entity_id
_entity_poly.type
_entity_poly.pdbx_seq_one_letter_code
_entity_poly.pdbx_strand_id
1 'polypeptide(L)' 'MYLTIEETADYLELSITDIMRLIREKQIRTLSDGETILIYKEQFNLYLREIEKYKKELQDYLDEPIPEDIDIKDED' A
#
# COMPACT_ATOMS: atom_id res chain seq x y z
N MET A 1 -10.42 12.76 -9.78
CA MET A 1 -10.77 11.78 -10.86
C MET A 1 -11.49 10.56 -10.25
N TYR A 2 -12.40 9.88 -10.97
CA TYR A 2 -13.11 8.67 -10.51
C TYR A 2 -12.69 7.43 -11.32
N LEU A 3 -12.76 6.25 -10.72
CA LEU A 3 -12.38 4.95 -11.32
C LEU A 3 -13.48 3.91 -11.13
N THR A 4 -13.54 2.90 -12.01
CA THR A 4 -14.34 1.69 -11.78
C THR A 4 -13.70 0.78 -10.73
N ILE A 5 -14.37 -0.31 -10.37
CA ILE A 5 -13.86 -1.30 -9.43
C ILE A 5 -12.61 -1.98 -9.98
N GLU A 6 -12.64 -2.36 -11.26
CA GLU A 6 -11.54 -2.99 -12.00
C GLU A 6 -10.34 -2.04 -12.10
N GLU A 7 -10.59 -0.80 -12.52
CA GLU A 7 -9.53 0.21 -12.61
C GLU A 7 -8.91 0.51 -11.24
N THR A 8 -9.70 0.46 -10.17
CA THR A 8 -9.19 0.66 -8.80
C THR A 8 -8.38 -0.54 -8.32
N ALA A 9 -8.80 -1.75 -8.66
CA ALA A 9 -8.07 -2.98 -8.36
C ALA A 9 -6.68 -2.94 -9.02
N ASP A 10 -6.62 -2.59 -10.30
CA ASP A 10 -5.37 -2.42 -11.04
C ASP A 10 -4.53 -1.27 -10.48
N TYR A 11 -5.14 -0.14 -10.15
CA TYR A 11 -4.43 1.04 -9.64
C TYR A 11 -3.77 0.81 -8.28
N LEU A 12 -4.38 -0.01 -7.42
CA LEU A 12 -3.87 -0.31 -6.08
C LEU A 12 -3.11 -1.63 -6.02
N GLU A 13 -2.99 -2.35 -7.14
CA GLU A 13 -2.42 -3.71 -7.18
C GLU A 13 -3.14 -4.66 -6.20
N LEU A 14 -4.47 -4.52 -6.07
CA LEU A 14 -5.32 -5.33 -5.19
C LEU A 14 -6.30 -6.17 -6.01
N SER A 15 -6.85 -7.23 -5.40
CA SER A 15 -7.90 -8.00 -6.05
C SER A 15 -9.23 -7.23 -6.08
N ILE A 16 -10.07 -7.50 -7.09
CA ILE A 16 -11.46 -6.99 -7.14
C ILE A 16 -12.22 -7.36 -5.85
N THR A 17 -11.98 -8.55 -5.30
CA THR A 17 -12.59 -9.01 -4.05
C THR A 17 -12.19 -8.12 -2.86
N ASP A 18 -10.93 -7.67 -2.79
CA ASP A 18 -10.48 -6.74 -1.76
C ASP A 18 -11.15 -5.37 -1.93
N ILE A 19 -11.23 -4.84 -3.15
CA ILE A 19 -11.94 -3.57 -3.40
C ILE A 19 -13.40 -3.68 -2.97
N MET A 20 -14.09 -4.77 -3.34
CA MET A 20 -15.47 -5.03 -2.92
C MET A 20 -15.61 -5.13 -1.39
N ARG A 21 -14.64 -5.73 -0.70
CA ARG A 21 -14.58 -5.75 0.77
C ARG A 21 -14.50 -4.33 1.33
N LEU A 22 -13.56 -3.51 0.83
CA LEU A 22 -13.38 -2.12 1.27
C LEU A 22 -14.64 -1.28 1.10
N ILE A 23 -15.36 -1.46 -0.01
CA ILE A 23 -16.65 -0.80 -0.27
C ILE A 23 -17.69 -1.26 0.76
N ARG A 24 -17.86 -2.57 0.93
CA ARG A 24 -18.83 -3.16 1.87
C ARG A 24 -18.59 -2.71 3.31
N GLU A 25 -17.32 -2.61 3.70
CA GLU A 25 -16.88 -2.19 5.03
C GLU A 25 -16.82 -0.66 5.19
N LYS A 26 -17.21 0.10 4.15
CA LYS A 26 -17.25 1.57 4.13
C LYS A 26 -15.89 2.21 4.43
N GLN A 27 -14.80 1.53 4.09
CA GLN A 27 -13.44 2.02 4.28
C GLN A 27 -13.00 2.99 3.17
N ILE A 28 -13.67 2.92 2.01
CA ILE A 28 -13.42 3.81 0.87
C ILE A 28 -14.70 4.52 0.43
N ARG A 29 -14.53 5.75 -0.07
CA ARG A 29 -15.60 6.58 -0.60
C ARG A 29 -15.94 6.14 -2.02
N THR A 30 -17.22 5.94 -2.24
CA THR A 30 -17.80 5.59 -3.54
C THR A 30 -18.91 6.57 -3.91
N LEU A 31 -19.15 6.71 -5.20
CA LEU A 31 -20.27 7.40 -5.80
C LEU A 31 -21.06 6.38 -6.61
N SER A 32 -22.38 6.36 -6.48
CA SER A 32 -23.23 5.47 -7.27
C SER A 32 -24.53 6.16 -7.63
N ASP A 33 -24.99 5.92 -8.86
CA ASP A 33 -26.30 6.30 -9.37
C ASP A 33 -27.33 5.16 -9.31
N GLY A 34 -26.96 4.02 -8.72
CA GLY A 34 -27.79 2.82 -8.62
C GLY A 34 -27.48 1.74 -9.67
N GLU A 35 -26.76 2.09 -10.75
CA GLU A 35 -26.33 1.12 -11.78
C GLU A 35 -24.82 0.92 -11.74
N THR A 36 -24.06 2.00 -11.56
CA THR A 36 -22.59 1.97 -11.56
C THR A 36 -22.03 2.40 -10.22
N ILE A 37 -20.89 1.82 -9.83
CA ILE A 37 -20.09 2.26 -8.68
C ILE A 37 -18.81 2.88 -9.20
N LEU A 38 -18.57 4.12 -8.80
CA LEU A 38 -17.36 4.87 -9.07
C LEU A 38 -16.62 5.16 -7.77
N ILE A 39 -15.29 5.08 -7.81
CA ILE A 39 -14.42 5.22 -6.65
C ILE A 39 -13.58 6.48 -6.82
N TYR A 40 -13.55 7.34 -5.80
CA TYR A 40 -12.79 8.59 -5.85
C TYR A 40 -11.28 8.31 -5.79
N LYS A 41 -10.52 8.52 -6.86
CA LYS A 41 -9.10 8.10 -6.96
C LYS A 41 -8.20 8.73 -5.89
N GLU A 42 -8.35 10.04 -5.66
CA GLU A 42 -7.41 10.81 -4.82
C GLU A 42 -7.50 10.46 -3.33
N GLN A 43 -8.49 9.67 -2.90
CA GLN A 43 -8.54 9.17 -1.52
C GLN A 43 -7.36 8.24 -1.20
N PHE A 44 -6.72 7.66 -2.22
CA PHE A 44 -5.60 6.72 -2.05
C PHE A 44 -4.23 7.40 -2.02
N ASN A 45 -4.16 8.73 -2.18
CA ASN A 45 -2.88 9.46 -2.24
C ASN A 45 -2.03 9.26 -0.97
N LEU A 46 -2.66 9.18 0.21
CA LEU A 46 -1.96 8.91 1.46
C LEU A 46 -1.43 7.48 1.50
N TYR A 47 -2.28 6.50 1.17
CA TYR A 47 -1.90 5.09 1.14
C TYR A 47 -0.70 4.84 0.24
N LEU A 48 -0.73 5.36 -0.99
CA LEU A 48 0.36 5.17 -1.96
C LEU A 48 1.66 5.79 -1.47
N ARG A 49 1.60 6.99 -0.88
CA ARG A 49 2.77 7.65 -0.29
C ARG A 49 3.38 6.83 0.85
N GLU A 50 2.56 6.27 1.73
CA GLU A 50 3.05 5.43 2.82
C GLU A 50 3.64 4.11 2.31
N ILE A 51 3.07 3.50 1.27
CA ILE A 51 3.64 2.31 0.63
C ILE A 51 5.00 2.63 -0.01
N GLU A 52 5.12 3.73 -0.73
CA GLU A 52 6.41 4.16 -1.31
C GLU A 52 7.47 4.41 -0.23
N LYS A 53 7.09 5.07 0.86
CA LYS A 53 7.97 5.31 2.01
C LYS A 53 8.42 3.99 2.63
N TYR A 54 7.50 3.06 2.87
CA TYR A 54 7.83 1.75 3.45
C TYR A 54 8.75 0.93 2.54
N LYS A 55 8.51 0.94 1.22
CA LYS A 55 9.40 0.29 0.24
C LYS A 55 10.81 0.86 0.32
N LYS A 56 10.96 2.18 0.48
CA LYS A 56 12.26 2.83 0.65
C LYS A 56 12.95 2.40 1.95
N GLU A 57 12.25 2.46 3.08
CA GLU A 57 12.81 2.05 4.38
C GLU A 57 13.28 0.59 4.38
N LEU A 58 12.52 -0.30 3.73
CA LEU A 58 12.91 -1.70 3.56
C LEU A 58 14.18 -1.84 2.70
N GLN A 59 14.28 -1.08 1.61
CA GLN A 59 15.46 -1.08 0.75
C GLN A 59 16.69 -0.57 1.52
N ASP A 60 16.54 0.55 2.24
CA ASP A 60 17.61 1.13 3.06
C ASP A 60 18.10 0.12 4.13
N TYR A 61 17.20 -0.66 4.73
CA TYR A 61 17.55 -1.73 5.68
C TYR A 61 18.29 -2.90 5.01
N LEU A 62 17.89 -3.30 3.80
CA LEU A 62 18.56 -4.38 3.06
C LEU A 62 19.93 -3.97 2.55
N ASP A 63 20.13 -2.68 2.27
CA ASP A 63 21.40 -2.10 1.84
C ASP A 63 22.33 -1.76 3.03
N GLU A 64 21.84 -1.84 4.27
CA GLU A 64 22.64 -1.62 5.46
C GLU A 64 23.74 -2.70 5.54
N PRO A 65 25.03 -2.31 5.54
CA PRO A 65 26.11 -3.28 5.64
C PRO A 65 26.02 -3.98 6.99
N ILE A 66 26.15 -5.30 6.98
CA ILE A 66 26.26 -6.06 8.22
C ILE A 66 27.46 -5.50 8.99
N PRO A 67 27.29 -5.08 10.26
CA PRO A 67 28.41 -4.61 11.06
C PRO A 67 29.49 -5.69 11.09
N GLU A 68 30.75 -5.27 11.03
CA GLU A 68 31.86 -6.21 11.15
C GLU A 68 31.71 -7.01 12.45
N ASP A 69 31.93 -8.33 12.37
CA ASP A 69 31.92 -9.19 13.54
C ASP A 69 32.93 -8.63 14.55
N ILE A 70 32.43 -8.21 15.71
CA ILE A 70 33.28 -7.77 16.80
C ILE A 70 33.99 -9.05 17.28
N ASP A 71 35.28 -9.20 16.94
CA ASP A 71 36.15 -10.22 17.50
C ASP A 71 36.38 -9.88 18.98
N ILE A 72 35.38 -10.17 19.82
CA ILE A 72 35.49 -10.07 21.27
C ILE A 72 36.37 -11.25 21.69
N LYS A 73 37.68 -11.00 21.70
CA LYS A 73 38.59 -11.80 22.50
C LYS A 73 38.24 -11.49 23.95
N ASP A 74 37.62 -12.45 24.63
CA ASP A 74 37.55 -12.46 26.08
C ASP A 74 39.01 -12.42 26.58
N GLU A 75 39.48 -11.22 26.92
CA GLU A 75 40.78 -10.99 27.54
C GLU A 75 40.63 -11.46 29.00
N ASP A 76 41.30 -12.58 29.30
CA ASP A 76 41.41 -13.26 30.61
C ASP A 76 41.89 -12.31 31.72
#